data_AF-A0A371IJ88-F1
#
_entry.id   AF-A0A371IJ88-F1
#
_cell.length_a   1.000
_cell.length_b   1.000
_cell.length_c   1.000
_cell.angle_alpha   90.00
_cell.angle_beta   90.00
_cell.angle_gamma   90.00
#
_symmetry.space_group_name_H-M   'P 1'
#
loop_
_entity.id
_entity.type
_entity.pdbx_description
1 polymer ?
#
loop_
_entity_poly.entity_id
_entity_poly.type
_entity_poly.pdbx_seq_one_letter_code
_entity_poly.pdbx_strand_id
1 'polypeptide(L)'
;MIKENQRLFNFINVVLDALMIVIAFLLAYYTRTQSDLLPYQESITFYEYLRYLVIILPIFIACYFWTKVYTPQRLKSITNEIFRLA
;
A
#
# COMPACT_ATOMS: atom_id res chain seq x y z
N MET A 1 -6.63 -17.33 20.11
CA MET A 1 -7.06 -17.75 18.76
C MET A 1 -7.11 -16.59 17.76
N ILE A 2 -7.54 -15.37 18.11
CA ILE A 2 -7.54 -14.20 17.19
C ILE A 2 -6.13 -13.73 16.74
N LYS A 3 -5.07 -14.02 17.51
CA LYS A 3 -3.70 -13.54 17.25
C LYS A 3 -2.99 -14.20 16.05
N GLU A 4 -3.30 -15.45 15.71
CA GLU A 4 -2.65 -16.13 14.59
C GLU A 4 -3.14 -15.59 13.24
N ASN A 5 -4.45 -15.34 13.13
CA ASN A 5 -5.03 -14.77 11.92
C ASN A 5 -4.63 -13.30 11.70
N GLN A 6 -4.22 -12.56 12.73
CA GLN A 6 -3.72 -11.18 12.56
C GLN A 6 -2.51 -11.13 11.62
N ARG A 7 -1.62 -12.14 11.66
CA ARG A 7 -0.48 -12.20 10.74
C ARG A 7 -0.93 -12.42 9.30
N LEU A 8 -1.95 -13.25 9.09
CA LEU A 8 -2.54 -13.51 7.77
C LEU A 8 -3.24 -12.27 7.20
N PHE A 9 -4.05 -11.57 8.01
CA PHE A 9 -4.72 -10.34 7.59
C PHE A 9 -3.71 -9.23 7.26
N ASN A 10 -2.65 -9.09 8.06
CA ASN A 10 -1.58 -8.14 7.78
C ASN A 10 -0.85 -8.48 6.48
N PHE A 11 -0.57 -9.76 6.23
CA PHE A 11 0.03 -10.19 4.98
C PHE A 11 -0.86 -9.87 3.78
N ILE A 12 -2.17 -10.16 3.87
CA ILE A 12 -3.14 -9.83 2.83
C ILE A 12 -3.17 -8.32 2.56
N ASN A 13 -3.17 -7.48 3.60
CA ASN A 13 -3.13 -6.02 3.43
C ASN A 13 -1.86 -5.54 2.72
N VAL A 14 -0.69 -6.06 3.10
CA VAL A 14 0.58 -5.72 2.43
C VAL A 14 0.54 -6.11 0.96
N VAL A 15 0.00 -7.29 0.63
CA VAL A 15 -0.13 -7.76 -0.76
C VAL A 15 -1.10 -6.88 -1.55
N LEU A 16 -2.25 -6.52 -0.96
CA LEU A 16 -3.23 -5.64 -1.60
C LEU A 16 -2.66 -4.25 -1.86
N ASP A 17 -1.92 -3.68 -0.91
CA ASP A 17 -1.28 -2.38 -1.08
C ASP A 17 -0.21 -2.42 -2.19
N ALA A 18 0.61 -3.48 -2.23
CA ALA A 18 1.60 -3.67 -3.29
C ALA A 18 0.92 -3.78 -4.66
N LEU A 19 -0.17 -4.54 -4.76
CA LEU A 19 -0.97 -4.65 -6.00
C LEU A 19 -1.56 -3.30 -6.40
N MET A 20 -2.08 -2.53 -5.43
CA MET A 20 -2.66 -1.21 -5.68
C MET A 20 -1.61 -0.25 -6.26
N ILE A 21 -0.39 -0.24 -5.72
CA ILE A 21 0.73 0.55 -6.25
C ILE A 21 1.06 0.15 -7.68
N VAL A 22 1.15 -1.16 -7.97
CA VAL A 22 1.44 -1.65 -9.33
C VAL A 22 0.36 -1.19 -10.30
N ILE A 23 -0.92 -1.37 -9.97
CA ILE A 23 -2.05 -0.98 -10.82
C ILE A 23 -2.05 0.54 -11.04
N ALA A 24 -1.91 1.33 -9.98
CA ALA A 24 -1.85 2.79 -10.07
C ALA A 24 -0.68 3.26 -10.95
N PHE A 25 0.47 2.62 -10.84
CA PHE A 25 1.66 2.95 -11.62
C PHE A 25 1.48 2.62 -13.11
N LEU A 26 0.89 1.46 -13.43
CA LEU A 26 0.54 1.08 -14.81
C LEU A 26 -0.51 2.01 -15.41
N LEU A 27 -1.54 2.38 -14.64
CA LEU A 27 -2.55 3.36 -15.07
C LEU A 27 -1.92 4.72 -15.32
N ALA A 28 -1.00 5.17 -14.46
CA ALA A 28 -0.28 6.42 -14.66
C ALA A 28 0.54 6.41 -15.96
N TYR A 29 1.19 5.28 -16.30
CA TYR A 29 1.87 5.13 -17.59
C TYR A 29 0.90 5.17 -18.76
N TYR A 30 -0.22 4.44 -18.66
CA TYR A 30 -1.24 4.42 -19.70
C TYR A 30 -1.82 5.82 -19.94
N THR A 31 -2.23 6.52 -18.88
CA THR A 31 -2.71 7.89 -18.95
C THR A 31 -1.65 8.80 -19.57
N ARG A 32 -0.39 8.71 -19.12
CA ARG A 32 0.72 9.45 -19.71
C ARG A 32 0.84 9.26 -21.22
N THR A 33 0.73 8.02 -21.71
CA THR A 33 0.87 7.71 -23.15
C THR A 33 -0.33 8.13 -24.00
N GLN A 34 -1.53 8.21 -23.41
CA GLN A 34 -2.77 8.50 -24.13
C GLN A 34 -3.27 9.93 -23.93
N SER A 35 -2.71 10.67 -22.97
CA SER A 35 -3.15 12.01 -22.64
C SER A 35 -2.39 13.05 -23.45
N ASP A 36 -3.10 13.77 -24.33
CA ASP A 36 -2.61 15.02 -24.94
C ASP A 36 -2.52 16.18 -23.93
N LEU A 37 -2.87 15.93 -22.67
CA LEU A 37 -2.90 16.91 -21.58
C LEU A 37 -1.50 17.35 -21.10
N LEU A 38 -0.46 16.57 -21.41
CA LEU A 38 0.90 16.82 -20.92
C LEU A 38 1.79 17.30 -22.08
N PRO A 39 2.30 18.55 -22.04
CA PRO A 39 3.18 19.05 -23.08
C PRO A 39 4.51 18.30 -23.03
N TYR A 40 4.89 17.70 -24.17
CA TYR A 40 6.17 17.03 -24.44
C TYR A 40 6.77 16.25 -23.25
N GLN A 41 6.52 14.95 -23.21
CA GLN A 41 7.21 14.04 -22.31
C GLN A 41 8.30 13.29 -23.05
N GLU A 42 9.51 13.30 -22.49
CA GLU A 42 10.57 12.42 -22.98
C GLU A 42 10.05 10.99 -23.07
N SER A 43 10.41 10.31 -24.15
CA SER A 43 10.00 8.94 -24.43
C SER A 43 10.73 7.97 -23.49
N ILE A 44 10.26 7.90 -22.24
CA ILE A 44 10.67 6.87 -21.30
C ILE A 44 10.07 5.56 -21.78
N THR A 45 10.92 4.55 -21.96
CA THR A 45 10.46 3.22 -22.36
C THR A 45 9.68 2.56 -21.23
N PHE A 46 8.76 1.66 -21.58
CA PHE A 46 8.04 0.88 -20.57
C PHE A 46 8.98 0.13 -19.62
N TYR A 47 10.13 -0.34 -20.13
CA TYR A 47 11.14 -1.02 -19.33
C TYR A 47 11.81 -0.12 -18.27
N GLU A 48 12.19 1.10 -18.64
CA GLU A 48 12.72 2.09 -17.68
C GLU A 48 11.67 2.48 -16.64
N TYR A 49 10.42 2.60 -17.07
CA TYR A 49 9.30 2.86 -16.17
C TYR A 49 9.15 1.74 -15.13
N LEU A 50 9.20 0.46 -15.54
CA LEU A 50 9.17 -0.68 -14.61
C LEU A 50 10.37 -0.70 -13.64
N ARG A 51 11.54 -0.21 -14.03
CA ARG A 51 12.68 -0.07 -13.09
C ARG A 51 12.35 0.87 -11.94
N TYR A 52 11.68 1.99 -12.22
CA TYR A 52 11.23 2.89 -11.16
C TYR A 52 10.20 2.22 -10.25
N LEU A 53 9.28 1.41 -10.79
CA LEU A 53 8.32 0.64 -9.99
C LEU A 53 9.02 -0.27 -8.98
N VAL A 54 10.07 -0.98 -9.40
CA VAL A 54 10.84 -1.89 -8.52
C VAL A 54 11.53 -1.14 -7.37
N ILE A 55 11.90 0.13 -7.57
CA ILE A 55 12.50 0.98 -6.51
C ILE A 55 11.40 1.60 -5.63
N ILE A 56 10.30 2.04 -6.23
CA ILE A 56 9.19 2.72 -5.54
C ILE A 56 8.46 1.75 -4.61
N LEU A 57 8.17 0.54 -5.08
CA LEU A 57 7.41 -0.46 -4.33
C LEU A 57 7.99 -0.75 -2.93
N PRO A 58 9.30 -1.04 -2.74
CA PRO A 58 9.86 -1.24 -1.40
C PRO A 58 9.88 0.03 -0.55
N ILE A 59 10.04 1.22 -1.15
CA ILE A 59 9.99 2.50 -0.43
C ILE A 59 8.60 2.71 0.19
N PHE A 60 7.53 2.45 -0.58
CA PHE A 60 6.17 2.58 -0.08
C PHE A 60 5.86 1.56 1.02
N ILE A 61 6.26 0.30 0.85
CA ILE A 61 6.10 -0.72 1.91
C ILE A 61 6.86 -0.33 3.19
N ALA A 62 8.09 0.20 3.06
CA ALA A 62 8.86 0.69 4.20
C ALA A 62 8.15 1.85 4.92
N CYS A 63 7.56 2.78 4.16
CA CYS A 63 6.75 3.87 4.71
C CYS A 63 5.55 3.34 5.51
N TYR A 64 4.82 2.37 4.97
CA TYR A 64 3.69 1.74 5.66
C TYR A 64 4.08 0.97 6.92
N PHE A 65 5.28 0.40 6.92
CA PHE A 65 5.86 -0.21 8.12
C PHE A 65 6.16 0.85 9.20
N TRP A 66 6.73 2.00 8.82
CA TRP A 66 7.01 3.11 9.74
C TRP A 66 5.76 3.76 10.32
N THR A 67 4.71 3.93 9.51
CA THR A 67 3.42 4.45 9.97
C THR A 67 2.63 3.43 10.80
N LYS A 68 3.14 2.19 10.94
CA LYS A 68 2.53 1.10 11.70
C LYS A 68 1.10 0.78 11.24
N VAL A 69 0.79 1.02 9.96
CA VAL A 69 -0.54 0.77 9.36
C VAL A 69 -0.95 -0.70 9.50
N TYR A 70 0.01 -1.62 9.42
CA TYR A 70 -0.22 -3.05 9.61
C TYR A 70 -0.16 -3.51 11.07
N THR A 71 0.12 -2.62 12.03
CA THR A 71 0.07 -3.04 13.43
C THR A 71 -1.40 -3.13 13.85
N PRO A 72 -1.84 -4.27 14.43
CA PRO A 72 -3.17 -4.35 14.99
C PRO A 72 -3.22 -3.35 16.14
N GLN A 73 -3.91 -2.21 15.93
CA GLN A 73 -4.28 -1.33 17.02
C GLN A 73 -5.16 -2.17 17.95
N ARG A 74 -4.61 -2.59 19.09
CA ARG A 74 -5.44 -3.11 20.18
C ARG A 74 -6.39 -1.97 20.50
N LEU A 75 -7.66 -2.12 20.12
CA LEU A 75 -8.73 -1.46 20.84
C LEU A 75 -8.51 -1.84 22.30
N LYS A 76 -7.84 -0.96 23.07
CA LYS A 76 -7.82 -1.07 24.52
C LYS A 76 -9.28 -0.94 24.92
N SER A 77 -9.93 -2.09 25.09
CA SER A 77 -10.81 -2.38 26.21
C SER A 77 -11.74 -1.27 26.69
N ILE A 78 -12.30 -0.39 25.85
CA ILE A 78 -13.44 0.42 26.29
C ILE A 78 -14.55 -0.53 26.77
N THR A 79 -14.76 -1.64 26.07
CA THR A 79 -15.70 -2.69 26.49
C THR A 79 -15.30 -3.40 27.79
N ASN A 80 -14.02 -3.72 28.02
CA ASN A 80 -13.61 -4.35 29.29
C ASN A 80 -13.52 -3.34 30.46
N GLU A 81 -13.33 -2.05 30.18
CA GLU A 81 -13.39 -1.00 31.19
C GLU A 81 -14.84 -0.73 31.60
N ILE A 82 -15.77 -0.64 30.64
CA ILE A 82 -17.20 -0.50 30.93
C ILE A 82 -17.75 -1.74 31.65
N PHE A 83 -17.37 -2.96 31.23
CA PHE A 83 -17.81 -4.19 31.88
C PHE A 83 -17.20 -4.40 33.28
N ARG A 84 -16.09 -3.72 33.61
CA ARG A 84 -15.54 -3.71 34.98
C ARG A 84 -16.18 -2.67 35.89
N LEU A 85 -16.93 -1.72 35.33
CA LEU A 85 -17.58 -0.63 36.04
C LEU A 85 -19.11 -0.82 36.16
N ALA A 86 -19.69 -1.83 35.50
CA ALA A 86 -21.10 -2.25 35.59
C ALA A 86 -21.23 -3.54 36.41
#